data_AF-A0A945BAS7-F1
#
_entry.id   AF-A0A945BAS7-F1
#
_cell.length_a   1.000
_cell.length_b   1.000
_cell.length_c   1.000
_cell.angle_alpha   90.00
_cell.angle_beta   90.00
_cell.angle_gamma   90.00
#
_symmetry.space_group_name_H-M   'P 1'
#
loop_
_entity.id
_entity.type
_entity.pdbx_description
1 polymer ?
#
loop_
_entity_poly.entity_id
_entity_poly.type
_entity_poly.pdbx_seq_one_letter_code
_entity_poly.pdbx_strand_id
1 'polypeptide(L)' 'MTAFRPCIDLHEGKVKQIVGGTLSDSGADTNFESEYTAAHYADLYKKLNLQGGHV' A
#
# COMPACT_ATOMS: atom_id res chain seq x y z
N MET A 1 -10.29 -18.60 10.24
CA MET A 1 -10.60 -17.20 9.88
C MET A 1 -9.38 -16.60 9.22
N THR A 2 -9.50 -16.03 8.03
CA THR A 2 -8.39 -15.40 7.31
C THR A 2 -8.10 -14.04 7.93
N ALA A 3 -6.88 -13.78 8.38
CA ALA A 3 -6.50 -12.48 8.91
C ALA A 3 -6.22 -11.50 7.77
N PHE A 4 -6.87 -10.34 7.79
CA PHE A 4 -6.53 -9.25 6.87
C PHE A 4 -5.24 -8.58 7.34
N ARG A 5 -4.24 -8.48 6.46
CA ARG A 5 -2.96 -7.81 6.71
C ARG A 5 -2.81 -6.66 5.72
N PRO A 6 -2.95 -5.40 6.14
CA PRO A 6 -2.80 -4.29 5.23
C PRO A 6 -1.34 -4.15 4.79
N CYS A 7 -1.13 -3.86 3.50
CA CYS A 7 0.17 -3.59 2.89
C CYS A 7 0.02 -2.38 1.97
N ILE A 8 1.02 -1.49 1.95
CA ILE A 8 1.03 -0.30 1.10
C ILE A 8 2.30 -0.33 0.28
N ASP A 9 2.18 -0.20 -1.05
CA ASP A 9 3.33 0.04 -1.90
C ASP A 9 3.58 1.56 -1.99
N LEU A 10 4.78 1.98 -1.60
CA LEU A 10 5.24 3.37 -1.67
C LEU A 10 6.28 3.51 -2.79
N HIS A 11 5.98 4.37 -3.75
CA HIS A 11 6.87 4.68 -4.86
C HIS A 11 6.89 6.19 -5.09
N GLU A 12 8.08 6.79 -5.10
CA GLU A 12 8.29 8.25 -5.28
C GLU A 12 7.48 9.11 -4.29
N GLY A 13 7.32 8.64 -3.04
CA GLY A 13 6.56 9.35 -2.01
C GLY A 13 5.05 9.28 -2.17
N LYS A 14 4.55 8.54 -3.16
CA LYS A 14 3.12 8.29 -3.38
C LYS A 14 2.76 6.85 -3.05
N VAL A 15 1.55 6.68 -2.53
CA VAL A 15 0.96 5.37 -2.32
C VAL A 15 0.35 4.92 -3.64
N LYS A 16 0.88 3.85 -4.23
CA LYS A 16 0.44 3.34 -5.52
C LYS A 16 0.01 1.89 -5.37
N GLN A 17 -1.05 1.48 -6.04
CA GLN A 17 -1.35 0.07 -6.23
C GLN A 17 -0.72 -0.38 -7.54
N ILE A 18 0.20 -1.33 -7.46
CA ILE A 18 0.90 -1.87 -8.62
C ILE A 18 0.15 -3.10 -9.15
N VAL A 19 -0.06 -3.16 -10.47
CA VAL A 19 -0.56 -4.35 -11.17
C VAL A 19 0.62 -5.17 -11.65
N GLY A 20 0.62 -6.46 -11.35
CA GLY A 20 1.65 -7.38 -11.80
C GLY A 20 2.84 -7.44 -10.84
N GLY A 21 2.60 -8.04 -9.67
CA GLY A 21 3.51 -8.86 -8.84
C GLY A 21 4.93 -8.38 -8.45
N THR A 22 5.67 -7.66 -9.29
CA THR A 22 7.06 -7.28 -9.07
C THR A 22 7.43 -6.11 -9.97
N LEU A 23 8.00 -5.04 -9.40
CA LEU A 23 8.72 -4.00 -10.16
C LEU A 23 9.85 -4.67 -10.93
N SER A 24 9.61 -4.99 -12.19
CA SER A 24 10.66 -5.38 -13.13
C SER A 24 11.22 -4.10 -13.77
N ASP A 25 12.45 -4.16 -14.28
CA ASP A 25 13.19 -3.02 -14.86
C ASP A 25 12.39 -2.24 -15.94
N SER A 26 11.39 -2.88 -16.55
CA SER A 26 10.47 -2.28 -17.52
C SER A 26 9.38 -1.37 -16.92
N GLY A 27 9.36 -1.17 -15.60
CA GLY A 27 8.30 -0.46 -14.88
C GLY A 27 7.13 -1.38 -14.55
N ALA A 28 6.38 -1.02 -13.51
CA ALA A 28 5.17 -1.72 -13.14
C ALA A 28 3.97 -0.78 -13.34
N ASP A 29 2.91 -1.29 -13.96
CA ASP A 29 1.72 -0.51 -14.22
C ASP A 29 1.03 -0.14 -12.91
N THR A 30 0.72 1.14 -12.74
CA THR A 30 -0.01 1.62 -11.58
C THR A 30 -1.50 1.53 -11.87
N ASN A 31 -2.24 0.73 -11.10
CA ASN A 31 -3.70 0.67 -11.19
C ASN A 31 -4.34 1.92 -10.60
N PHE A 32 -3.78 2.37 -9.49
CA PHE A 32 -4.33 3.44 -8.68
C PHE A 32 -3.20 4.16 -7.97
N GLU A 33 -3.21 5.48 -8.02
CA GLU A 33 -2.33 6.33 -7.24
C GLU A 33 -3.20 7.10 -6.25
N SER A 34 -2.87 7.01 -4.96
CA SER A 34 -3.61 7.70 -3.92
C SER A 34 -3.15 9.14 -3.78
N GLU A 35 -4.11 10.03 -3.54
CA GLU A 35 -3.87 11.41 -3.11
C GLU A 35 -3.41 11.51 -1.64
N TYR A 36 -3.59 10.43 -0.86
CA TYR A 36 -3.22 10.37 0.54
C TYR A 36 -1.84 9.75 0.74
N THR A 37 -1.11 10.26 1.74
CA THR A 37 0.23 9.79 2.09
C THR A 37 0.19 8.44 2.81
N ALA A 38 1.32 7.73 2.85
CA ALA A 38 1.45 6.50 3.64
C ALA A 38 1.11 6.73 5.14
N ALA A 39 1.44 7.91 5.67
CA ALA A 39 1.11 8.28 7.05
C ALA A 39 -0.41 8.33 7.31
N HIS A 40 -1.19 8.81 6.34
CA HIS A 40 -2.66 8.79 6.45
C HIS A 40 -3.18 7.37 6.59
N TYR A 41 -2.68 6.44 5.78
CA TYR A 41 -3.08 5.04 5.85
C TYR A 41 -2.57 4.31 7.10
N ALA A 42 -1.36 4.61 7.55
CA ALA A 42 -0.84 4.08 8.82
C ALA A 42 -1.75 4.45 10.01
N ASP A 43 -2.18 5.72 10.06
CA ASP A 43 -3.13 6.20 11.07
C ASP A 43 -4.51 5.52 10.92
N LEU A 44 -4.99 5.36 9.69
CA LEU A 44 -6.24 4.64 9.40
C LEU A 44 -6.19 3.18 9.89
N TYR A 45 -5.11 2.46 9.61
CA TYR A 45 -4.95 1.07 10.03
C TYR A 45 -4.90 0.95 11.55
N LYS A 46 -4.21 1.89 12.21
CA LYS A 46 -4.17 1.98 13.67
C LYS A 46 -5.56 2.24 14.25
N LYS A 47 -6.33 3.19 13.68
CA LYS A 47 -7.71 3.49 14.10
C LYS A 47 -8.65 2.30 13.95
N LEU A 48 -8.47 1.51 12.89
CA LEU A 48 -9.24 0.30 12.62
C LEU A 48 -8.72 -0.94 13.37
N ASN A 49 -7.68 -0.79 14.19
CA ASN A 49 -7.02 -1.87 14.93
C ASN A 49 -6.60 -3.03 14.01
N LEU A 50 -6.15 -2.72 12.80
CA LEU A 50 -5.63 -3.70 11.85
C LEU A 50 -4.19 -4.03 12.23
N GLN A 51 -3.92 -5.32 12.42
CA GLN A 51 -2.64 -5.80 12.95
C GLN A 51 -1.91 -6.68 11.94
N GLY A 52 -0.58 -6.75 12.07
CA GLY A 52 0.26 -7.59 11.23
C GLY A 52 0.44 -7.09 9.79
N GLY A 53 0.14 -5.82 9.53
CA GLY A 53 0.46 -5.13 8.28
C GLY A 53 1.83 -4.46 8.31
N HIS A 54 2.36 -4.15 7.13
CA HIS A 54 3.56 -3.33 6.96
C HIS A 54 3.19 -2.08 6.16
N VAL A 55 3.78 -0.95 6.54
CA VAL A 55 3.67 0.36 5.87
C VAL A 55 5.06 0.73 5.35
#